data_AF-A0A1V4IYA8-F1
#
_entry.id   AF-A0A1V4IYA8-F1
#
_cell.length_a   1.000
_cell.length_b   1.000
_cell.length_c   1.000
_cell.angle_alpha   90.00
_cell.angle_beta   90.00
_cell.angle_gamma   90.00
#
_symmetry.space_group_name_H-M   'P 1'
#
loop_
_entity.id
_entity.type
_entity.pdbx_description
1 polymer ?
#
loop_
_entity_poly.entity_id
_entity_poly.type
_entity_poly.pdbx_seq_one_letter_code
_entity_poly.pdbx_strand_id
1 'polypeptide(L)'
;MKRAKMIAKIDEMCKKYDRKDYPGIAVGVVENGELIFSKGYGEANLDYSIPIDENTVFHTCSMAKQFTTACIALLIEEGKLSLEQDVSSILKQFKNCGKKVIIYNLLYMTNGIPDVYDTAYFVCVIREDEGITRE
;
A
#
# COMPACT_ATOMS: atom_id res chain seq x y z
N MET A 1 -15.72 -18.63 23.36
CA MET A 1 -14.39 -19.15 23.78
C MET A 1 -13.33 -19.14 22.68
N LYS A 2 -13.62 -19.58 21.44
CA LYS A 2 -12.61 -19.63 20.35
C LYS A 2 -12.05 -18.24 19.96
N ARG A 3 -12.93 -17.23 19.81
CA ARG A 3 -12.57 -15.83 19.47
C ARG A 3 -11.59 -15.22 20.47
N ALA A 4 -11.91 -15.27 21.76
CA ALA A 4 -11.04 -14.75 22.82
C ALA A 4 -9.65 -15.42 22.84
N LYS A 5 -9.57 -16.74 22.62
CA LYS A 5 -8.30 -17.47 22.50
C LYS A 5 -7.48 -17.01 21.28
N MET A 6 -8.11 -16.77 20.14
CA MET A 6 -7.44 -16.26 18.94
C MET A 6 -6.88 -14.85 19.18
N ILE A 7 -7.69 -13.95 19.72
CA ILE A 7 -7.27 -12.57 20.03
C ILE A 7 -6.09 -12.58 21.01
N ALA A 8 -6.17 -13.37 22.08
CA ALA A 8 -5.07 -13.48 23.04
C ALA A 8 -3.77 -13.97 22.39
N LYS A 9 -3.86 -14.92 21.45
CA LYS A 9 -2.69 -15.41 20.71
C LYS A 9 -2.11 -14.35 19.78
N ILE A 10 -2.95 -13.56 19.10
CA ILE A 10 -2.50 -12.45 18.25
C ILE A 10 -1.79 -11.41 19.12
N ASP A 11 -2.39 -11.00 20.24
CA ASP A 11 -1.78 -10.04 21.15
C ASP A 11 -0.43 -10.55 21.68
N GLU A 12 -0.35 -11.82 22.07
CA GLU A 12 0.90 -12.46 22.50
C GLU A 12 1.99 -12.43 21.42
N MET A 13 1.65 -12.72 20.16
CA MET A 13 2.61 -12.67 19.04
C MET A 13 3.14 -11.25 18.79
N CYS A 14 2.35 -10.23 19.09
CA CYS A 14 2.69 -8.83 18.87
C CYS A 14 3.45 -8.19 20.04
N LYS A 15 3.45 -8.79 21.24
CA LYS A 15 4.16 -8.25 22.42
C LYS A 15 5.64 -7.95 22.20
N LYS A 16 6.32 -8.67 21.29
CA LYS A 16 7.74 -8.40 20.98
C LYS A 16 7.98 -7.00 20.39
N TYR A 17 6.96 -6.38 19.81
CA TYR A 17 7.01 -5.01 19.29
C TYR A 17 6.63 -3.96 20.35
N ASP A 18 6.10 -4.38 21.50
CA ASP A 18 5.55 -3.50 22.55
C ASP A 18 6.61 -3.12 23.58
N ARG A 19 7.61 -2.35 23.15
CA ARG A 19 8.70 -1.90 24.01
C ARG A 19 9.09 -0.47 23.66
N LYS A 20 9.59 0.25 24.66
CA LYS A 20 10.07 1.63 24.52
C LYS A 20 11.24 1.68 23.53
N ASP A 21 11.34 2.81 22.80
CA ASP A 21 12.42 3.05 21.84
C ASP A 21 12.50 1.95 20.76
N TYR A 22 11.32 1.57 20.26
CA TYR A 22 11.20 0.54 19.23
C TYR A 22 10.11 0.86 18.22
N PRO A 23 10.41 0.78 16.91
CA PRO A 23 9.41 0.93 15.86
C PRO A 23 8.28 -0.06 16.05
N GLY A 24 7.06 0.47 15.99
CA GLY A 24 5.87 -0.27 16.31
C GLY A 24 5.12 -0.88 15.13
N ILE A 25 4.03 -1.57 15.46
CA ILE A 25 3.00 -2.03 14.51
C ILE A 25 1.60 -1.72 15.03
N ALA A 26 0.63 -1.57 14.13
CA ALA A 26 -0.80 -1.59 14.46
C ALA A 26 -1.44 -2.85 13.85
N VAL A 27 -2.32 -3.50 14.61
CA VAL A 27 -3.02 -4.72 14.18
C VAL A 27 -4.52 -4.58 14.40
N GLY A 28 -5.28 -4.79 13.33
CA GLY A 28 -6.73 -4.91 13.34
C GLY A 28 -7.19 -6.29 12.88
N VAL A 29 -8.25 -6.84 13.48
CA VAL A 29 -8.90 -8.07 13.04
C VAL A 29 -10.37 -7.80 12.78
N VAL A 30 -10.83 -8.12 11.58
CA VAL A 30 -12.24 -8.00 11.19
C VAL A 30 -12.84 -9.39 11.02
N GLU A 31 -13.97 -9.65 11.65
CA GLU A 31 -14.74 -10.90 11.53
C GLU A 31 -16.20 -10.53 11.29
N ASN A 32 -16.80 -11.07 10.22
CA ASN A 32 -18.19 -10.78 9.83
C ASN A 32 -18.51 -9.28 9.69
N GLY A 33 -17.55 -8.48 9.21
CA GLY A 33 -17.70 -7.04 9.03
C GLY A 33 -17.55 -6.21 10.32
N GLU A 34 -17.30 -6.84 11.47
CA GLU A 34 -17.06 -6.17 12.74
C GLU A 34 -15.54 -6.11 13.02
N LEU A 35 -15.02 -4.96 13.47
CA LEU A 35 -13.66 -4.85 14.00
C LEU A 35 -13.62 -5.43 15.41
N ILE A 36 -13.07 -6.64 15.53
CA ILE A 36 -13.11 -7.44 16.77
C ILE A 36 -11.88 -7.28 17.64
N PHE A 37 -10.83 -6.67 17.10
CA PHE A 37 -9.56 -6.38 17.75
C PHE A 37 -8.89 -5.23 17.02
N SER A 38 -8.36 -4.25 17.75
CA SER A 38 -7.56 -3.15 17.23
C SER A 38 -6.57 -2.73 18.32
N LYS A 39 -5.28 -2.77 18.03
CA LYS A 39 -4.24 -2.39 18.99
C LYS A 39 -2.95 -1.96 18.30
N GLY A 40 -2.34 -0.91 18.84
CA GLY A 40 -0.98 -0.49 18.54
C GLY A 40 0.04 -1.11 19.51
N TYR A 41 1.28 -1.28 19.04
CA TYR A 41 2.41 -1.79 19.79
C TYR A 41 3.63 -0.95 19.44
N GLY A 42 4.46 -0.58 20.43
CA GLY A 42 5.66 0.22 20.18
C GLY A 42 5.35 1.69 19.87
N GLU A 43 6.31 2.38 19.23
CA GLU A 43 6.26 3.83 19.02
C GLU A 43 6.15 4.20 17.53
N ALA A 44 5.30 5.19 17.24
CA ALA A 44 5.14 5.85 15.95
C ALA A 44 6.31 6.80 15.67
N ASN A 45 6.89 7.37 16.72
CA ASN A 45 8.06 8.23 16.65
C ASN A 45 8.93 7.99 17.89
N LEU A 46 10.20 7.62 17.67
CA LEU A 46 11.13 7.24 18.73
C LEU A 46 11.64 8.46 19.51
N ASP A 47 11.96 9.55 18.80
CA ASP A 47 12.53 10.77 19.38
C ASP A 47 11.58 11.42 20.38
N TYR A 48 10.28 11.37 20.09
CA TYR A 48 9.22 11.91 20.94
C TYR A 48 8.51 10.84 21.79
N SER A 49 8.94 9.58 21.69
CA SER A 49 8.30 8.43 22.35
C SER A 49 6.77 8.41 22.18
N ILE A 50 6.30 8.68 20.96
CA ILE A 50 4.86 8.71 20.65
C ILE A 50 4.40 7.27 20.46
N PRO A 51 3.50 6.73 21.28
CA PRO A 51 3.02 5.35 21.12
C PRO A 51 2.16 5.21 19.86
N ILE A 52 2.14 4.01 19.28
CA ILE A 52 1.14 3.65 18.28
C ILE A 52 -0.17 3.32 18.99
N ASP A 53 -1.26 3.89 18.48
CA ASP A 53 -2.63 3.60 18.88
C ASP A 53 -3.52 3.30 17.65
N GLU A 54 -4.81 3.06 17.88
CA GLU A 54 -5.80 2.79 16.83
C GLU A 54 -6.06 3.97 15.87
N ASN A 55 -5.61 5.18 16.21
CA ASN A 55 -5.80 6.40 15.40
C ASN A 55 -4.53 6.81 14.65
N THR A 56 -3.42 6.10 14.87
CA THR A 56 -2.14 6.39 14.24
C THR A 56 -2.22 6.20 12.73
N VAL A 57 -1.82 7.23 11.98
CA VAL A 57 -1.86 7.24 10.51
C VAL A 57 -0.56 6.67 9.94
N PHE A 58 -0.67 5.76 8.98
CA PHE A 58 0.45 5.14 8.29
C PHE A 58 0.46 5.48 6.80
N HIS A 59 1.66 5.52 6.20
CA HIS A 59 1.79 5.52 4.75
C HIS A 59 1.31 4.19 4.18
N THR A 60 0.30 4.25 3.31
CA THR A 60 -0.32 3.04 2.72
C THR A 60 0.49 2.41 1.59
N CYS A 61 1.48 3.13 1.04
CA CYS A 61 2.40 2.64 0.01
C CYS A 61 1.66 1.89 -1.14
N SER A 62 2.15 0.72 -1.55
CA SER A 62 1.53 -0.06 -2.61
C SER A 62 0.10 -0.55 -2.32
N MET A 63 -0.38 -0.51 -1.07
CA MET A 63 -1.78 -0.81 -0.77
C MET A 63 -2.73 0.19 -1.41
N ALA A 64 -2.28 1.39 -1.76
CA ALA A 64 -3.08 2.38 -2.49
C ALA A 64 -3.60 1.84 -3.84
N LYS A 65 -2.88 0.89 -4.47
CA LYS A 65 -3.24 0.34 -5.79
C LYS A 65 -4.63 -0.32 -5.81
N GLN A 66 -5.05 -0.96 -4.72
CA GLN A 66 -6.37 -1.60 -4.67
C GLN A 66 -7.50 -0.57 -4.78
N PHE A 67 -7.31 0.63 -4.20
CA PHE A 67 -8.27 1.72 -4.28
C PHE A 67 -8.32 2.30 -5.69
N THR A 68 -7.16 2.50 -6.33
CA THR A 68 -7.10 2.91 -7.75
C THR A 68 -7.81 1.89 -8.65
N THR A 69 -7.58 0.58 -8.43
CA THR A 69 -8.27 -0.49 -9.16
C THR A 69 -9.78 -0.45 -8.93
N ALA A 70 -10.25 -0.21 -7.70
CA ALA A 70 -11.66 -0.07 -7.40
C ALA A 70 -12.29 1.13 -8.14
N CYS A 71 -11.61 2.28 -8.18
CA CYS A 71 -12.07 3.43 -8.96
C CYS A 71 -12.17 3.11 -10.47
N ILE A 72 -11.20 2.38 -11.02
CA ILE A 72 -11.25 1.93 -12.42
C ILE A 72 -12.40 0.95 -12.65
N ALA A 73 -12.66 0.03 -11.71
CA ALA A 73 -13.79 -0.89 -11.79
C ALA A 73 -15.13 -0.15 -11.83
N LEU A 74 -15.34 0.85 -10.98
CA LEU A 74 -16.54 1.70 -10.99
C LEU A 74 -16.71 2.41 -12.35
N LEU A 75 -15.63 2.93 -12.94
CA LEU A 75 -15.68 3.56 -14.26
C LEU A 75 -16.02 2.56 -15.39
N ILE A 76 -15.60 1.29 -15.25
CA ILE A 76 -15.97 0.22 -16.17
C ILE A 76 -17.46 -0.13 -16.03
N GLU A 77 -17.97 -0.23 -14.80
CA GLU A 77 -19.40 -0.45 -14.53
C GLU A 77 -20.28 0.67 -15.11
N GLU A 78 -19.80 1.92 -15.05
CA GLU A 78 -20.47 3.08 -15.65
C GLU A 78 -20.33 3.15 -17.18
N GLY A 79 -19.62 2.20 -17.81
CA GLY A 79 -19.37 2.18 -19.25
C GLY A 79 -18.43 3.29 -19.76
N LYS A 80 -17.73 3.99 -18.85
CA LYS A 80 -16.78 5.06 -19.17
C LYS A 80 -15.41 4.51 -19.58
N LEU A 81 -15.07 3.30 -19.13
CA LEU A 81 -13.85 2.58 -19.47
C LEU A 81 -14.17 1.13 -19.87
N SER A 82 -13.24 0.47 -20.55
CA SER A 82 -13.27 -0.98 -20.81
C SER A 82 -11.90 -1.60 -20.53
N LEU A 83 -11.86 -2.86 -20.09
CA LEU A 83 -10.60 -3.58 -19.84
C LEU A 83 -9.72 -3.68 -21.10
N GLU A 84 -10.35 -3.77 -22.26
CA GLU A 84 -9.75 -3.88 -23.60
C GLU A 84 -9.41 -2.51 -24.22
N GLN A 85 -9.78 -1.42 -23.54
CA GLN A 85 -9.52 -0.07 -24.00
C GLN A 85 -8.02 0.20 -24.04
N ASP A 86 -7.55 0.71 -25.17
CA ASP A 86 -6.17 1.16 -25.35
C ASP A 86 -5.90 2.37 -24.46
N VAL A 87 -4.89 2.27 -23.60
CA VAL A 87 -4.50 3.34 -22.67
C VAL A 87 -4.11 4.61 -23.43
N SER A 88 -3.52 4.49 -24.62
CA SER A 88 -3.11 5.64 -25.44
C SER A 88 -4.29 6.48 -25.97
N SER A 89 -5.51 5.92 -25.95
CA SER A 89 -6.75 6.65 -26.26
C SER A 89 -7.15 7.63 -25.15
N ILE A 90 -6.69 7.37 -23.91
CA ILE A 90 -6.97 8.17 -22.70
C ILE A 90 -5.78 9.07 -22.40
N LEU A 91 -4.58 8.48 -22.33
CA LEU A 91 -3.32 9.13 -21.97
C LEU A 91 -2.41 9.20 -23.19
N LYS A 92 -2.34 10.36 -23.84
CA LYS A 92 -1.57 10.56 -25.08
C LYS A 92 -0.09 10.23 -24.92
N GLN A 93 0.47 10.31 -23.72
CA GLN A 93 1.85 9.94 -23.39
C GLN A 93 2.16 8.48 -23.71
N PHE A 94 1.16 7.60 -23.68
CA PHE A 94 1.32 6.17 -23.98
C PHE A 94 1.46 5.86 -25.48
N LYS A 95 1.25 6.84 -26.37
CA LYS A 95 1.35 6.63 -27.82
C LYS A 95 2.74 6.17 -28.28
N ASN A 96 3.78 6.54 -27.55
CA ASN A 96 5.17 6.26 -27.91
C ASN A 96 5.76 5.05 -27.17
N CYS A 97 4.96 4.27 -26.44
CA CYS A 97 5.44 3.13 -25.64
C CYS A 97 5.81 1.89 -26.46
N GLY A 98 5.81 1.96 -27.80
CA GLY A 98 6.29 0.90 -28.71
C GLY A 98 5.40 -0.35 -28.80
N LYS A 99 4.44 -0.53 -27.89
CA LYS A 99 3.43 -1.59 -27.90
C LYS A 99 2.09 -1.07 -27.40
N LYS A 100 1.02 -1.68 -27.90
CA LYS A 100 -0.33 -1.42 -27.40
C LYS A 100 -0.44 -1.93 -25.96
N VAL A 101 -0.87 -1.07 -25.05
CA VAL A 101 -1.15 -1.40 -23.64
C VAL A 101 -2.63 -1.14 -23.40
N ILE A 102 -3.36 -2.14 -22.92
CA ILE A 102 -4.77 -1.98 -22.55
C ILE A 102 -4.93 -1.86 -21.03
N ILE A 103 -6.07 -1.34 -20.56
CA ILE A 103 -6.35 -1.15 -19.12
C ILE A 103 -6.10 -2.43 -18.32
N TYR A 104 -6.51 -3.58 -18.86
CA TYR A 104 -6.23 -4.90 -18.28
C TYR A 104 -4.75 -5.11 -17.94
N ASN A 105 -3.83 -4.73 -18.84
CA ASN A 105 -2.41 -4.91 -18.60
C ASN A 105 -1.86 -4.05 -17.46
N LEU A 106 -2.46 -2.89 -17.20
CA LEU A 106 -2.08 -2.03 -16.08
C LEU A 106 -2.57 -2.61 -14.76
N LEU A 107 -3.84 -3.02 -14.69
CA LEU A 107 -4.45 -3.57 -13.48
C LEU A 107 -3.77 -4.85 -13.01
N TYR A 108 -3.34 -5.70 -13.95
CA TYR A 108 -2.69 -6.97 -13.67
C TYR A 108 -1.17 -6.94 -13.77
N MET A 109 -0.56 -5.75 -13.92
CA MET A 109 0.90 -5.60 -14.03
C MET A 109 1.56 -6.47 -15.12
N THR A 110 0.86 -6.67 -16.25
CA THR A 110 1.36 -7.44 -17.42
C THR A 110 1.73 -6.54 -18.60
N ASN A 111 1.82 -5.23 -18.37
CA ASN A 111 2.13 -4.24 -19.40
C ASN A 111 3.61 -4.24 -19.80
N GLY A 112 4.51 -4.76 -18.97
CA GLY A 112 5.95 -4.79 -19.22
C GLY A 112 6.57 -3.41 -19.38
N ILE A 113 6.06 -2.40 -18.65
CA ILE A 113 6.73 -1.14 -18.36
C ILE A 113 7.72 -1.42 -17.23
N PRO A 114 9.00 -1.02 -17.35
CA PRO A 114 9.98 -1.26 -16.30
C PRO A 114 9.57 -0.56 -14.99
N ASP A 115 10.03 -1.11 -13.88
CA ASP A 115 9.73 -0.51 -12.59
C ASP A 115 10.32 0.91 -12.49
N VAL A 116 9.68 1.78 -11.71
CA VAL A 116 10.14 3.16 -11.55
C VAL A 116 11.52 3.22 -10.91
N TYR A 117 11.90 2.29 -10.05
CA TYR A 117 13.24 2.21 -9.47
C TYR A 117 14.25 1.75 -10.51
N ASP A 118 13.90 0.78 -11.37
CA ASP A 118 14.76 0.35 -12.47
C ASP A 118 14.95 1.48 -13.52
N THR A 119 13.89 2.21 -13.81
CA THR A 119 13.92 3.32 -14.79
C THR A 119 14.56 4.57 -14.20
N ALA A 120 14.33 4.85 -12.92
CA ALA A 120 15.00 5.92 -12.19
C ALA A 120 16.49 5.61 -12.13
N TYR A 121 16.95 4.44 -11.70
CA TYR A 121 18.38 4.11 -11.71
C TYR A 121 19.06 4.28 -13.08
N PHE A 122 18.33 4.06 -14.18
CA PHE A 122 18.84 4.23 -15.55
C PHE A 122 18.82 5.68 -16.08
N VAL A 123 17.88 6.52 -15.63
CA VAL A 123 17.68 7.89 -16.14
C VAL A 123 18.18 8.96 -15.15
N CYS A 124 18.05 8.67 -13.87
CA CYS A 124 18.48 9.47 -12.75
C CYS A 124 19.41 8.59 -11.89
N VAL A 125 20.70 8.90 -11.89
CA VAL A 125 21.54 8.62 -10.73
C VAL A 125 20.87 9.31 -9.53
N ILE A 126 19.91 8.63 -8.89
CA ILE A 126 19.39 9.00 -7.59
C ILE A 126 20.57 8.71 -6.67
N ARG A 127 21.26 9.81 -6.40
CA ARG A 127 22.21 9.98 -5.32
C ARG A 127 21.62 9.32 -4.07
N GLU A 128 22.35 8.34 -3.51
CA GLU A 128 21.99 7.59 -2.29
C GLU A 128 21.73 8.51 -1.07
N ASP A 129 22.00 9.81 -1.19
CA ASP A 129 21.88 10.86 -0.19
C ASP A 129 20.47 11.46 0.00
N GLU A 130 19.49 11.18 -0.85
CA GLU A 130 18.08 11.60 -0.63
C GLU A 130 17.34 10.55 0.24
N GLY A 131 17.93 10.28 1.41
CA GLY A 131 17.36 9.41 2.42
C GLY A 131 16.11 10.02 3.06
N ILE A 132 15.02 9.27 3.05
CA ILE A 132 13.98 9.40 4.08
C ILE A 132 14.69 9.13 5.42
N THR A 133 14.67 10.15 6.30
CA THR A 133 15.28 10.29 7.63
C THR A 133 16.78 10.61 7.71
N ARG A 134 17.10 11.91 7.63
CA ARG A 134 17.99 12.58 8.59
C ARG A 134 17.35 13.90 9.00
N GLU A 135 16.67 13.89 10.13
CA GLU A 135 16.62 14.94 11.15
C GLU A 135 16.03 14.35 12.42
#